data_AF-A0A530QIG4-F1
#
_entry.id   AF-A0A530QIG4-F1
#
_cell.length_a   1.000
_cell.length_b   1.000
_cell.length_c   1.000
_cell.angle_alpha   90.00
_cell.angle_beta   90.00
_cell.angle_gamma   90.00
#
_symmetry.space_group_name_H-M   'P 1'
#
loop_
_entity.id
_entity.type
_entity.pdbx_description
1 polymer ?
#
loop_
_entity_poly.entity_id
_entity_poly.type
_entity_poly.pdbx_seq_one_letter_code
_entity_poly.pdbx_strand_id
1 'polypeptide(L)'
;QVAMRLRASMDSYSTVCRIGADEFAFLYPMVFSEEAAAEKARMLIEILSAPYDVGERTARLSASVGCSLFYSGDETTDILLNKAETALYHAKRSGRGRVVVYTREMEEAAKRVTRIEQALRRAVSAGE
;
A
#
# COMPACT_ATOMS: atom_id res chain seq x y z
N GLN A 1 -15.57 3.51 -11.67
CA GLN A 1 -14.41 3.86 -12.53
C GLN A 1 -13.09 3.32 -12.01
N VAL A 2 -12.73 3.49 -10.73
CA VAL A 2 -11.49 2.94 -10.12
C VAL A 2 -11.24 1.47 -10.48
N ALA A 3 -12.17 0.57 -10.15
CA ALA A 3 -12.02 -0.86 -10.44
C ALA A 3 -11.85 -1.16 -11.94
N MET A 4 -12.48 -0.39 -12.83
CA MET A 4 -12.34 -0.55 -14.28
C MET A 4 -10.93 -0.17 -14.75
N ARG A 5 -10.39 0.94 -14.25
CA ARG A 5 -9.03 1.39 -14.58
C ARG A 5 -7.97 0.41 -14.10
N LEU A 6 -8.12 -0.07 -12.85
CA LEU A 6 -7.22 -1.08 -12.30
C LEU A 6 -7.29 -2.39 -13.08
N ARG A 7 -8.50 -2.87 -13.41
CA ARG A 7 -8.65 -4.10 -14.20
C ARG A 7 -8.02 -3.96 -15.58
N ALA A 8 -8.17 -2.80 -16.22
CA ALA A 8 -7.58 -2.54 -17.54
C ALA A 8 -6.04 -2.44 -17.51
N SER A 9 -5.43 -2.19 -16.35
CA SER A 9 -3.98 -2.10 -16.18
C SER A 9 -3.31 -3.41 -15.75
N MET A 10 -4.08 -4.49 -15.56
CA MET A 10 -3.53 -5.80 -15.22
C MET A 10 -3.11 -6.55 -16.48
N ASP A 11 -1.96 -7.23 -16.40
CA ASP A 11 -1.60 -8.27 -17.38
C ASP A 11 -2.32 -9.60 -17.06
N SER A 12 -2.17 -10.58 -17.94
CA SER A 12 -2.84 -11.89 -17.83
C SER A 12 -2.43 -12.73 -16.62
N TYR A 13 -1.33 -12.40 -15.95
CA TYR A 13 -0.80 -13.16 -14.81
C TYR A 13 -1.02 -12.43 -13.48
N SER A 14 -1.38 -11.16 -13.53
CA SER A 14 -1.60 -10.32 -12.36
C SER A 14 -3.05 -10.38 -11.90
N THR A 15 -3.26 -10.25 -10.60
CA THR A 15 -4.59 -10.23 -10.00
C THR A 15 -4.82 -8.91 -9.29
N VAL A 16 -6.02 -8.35 -9.42
CA VAL A 16 -6.52 -7.26 -8.59
C VAL A 16 -7.80 -7.70 -7.89
N CYS A 17 -7.91 -7.42 -6.60
CA CYS A 17 -9.13 -7.62 -5.84
C CYS A 17 -9.45 -6.39 -5.00
N ARG A 18 -10.75 -6.19 -4.73
CA ARG A 18 -11.21 -5.19 -3.77
C ARG A 18 -11.40 -5.88 -2.43
N ILE A 19 -10.66 -5.42 -1.43
CA ILE A 19 -10.67 -6.00 -0.08
C ILE A 19 -11.50 -5.17 0.92
N GLY A 20 -11.76 -3.90 0.59
CA GLY A 20 -12.52 -2.98 1.45
C GLY A 20 -13.28 -1.93 0.65
N ALA A 21 -13.72 -0.88 1.36
CA ALA A 21 -14.49 0.20 0.75
C ALA A 21 -13.65 0.98 -0.29
N ASP A 22 -12.48 1.46 0.10
CA ASP A 22 -11.53 2.18 -0.77
C ASP A 22 -10.22 1.41 -1.00
N GLU A 23 -10.17 0.15 -0.55
CA GLU A 23 -8.96 -0.66 -0.51
C GLU A 23 -8.97 -1.76 -1.58
N PHE A 24 -7.85 -1.83 -2.30
CA PHE A 24 -7.58 -2.80 -3.34
C PHE A 24 -6.24 -3.49 -3.05
N ALA A 25 -6.17 -4.78 -3.31
CA ALA A 25 -4.93 -5.55 -3.26
C ALA A 25 -4.57 -6.05 -4.66
N PHE A 26 -3.26 -6.19 -4.89
CA PHE A 26 -2.70 -6.60 -6.16
C PHE A 26 -1.68 -7.72 -5.93
N LEU A 27 -1.67 -8.70 -6.82
CA LEU A 27 -0.68 -9.77 -6.86
C LEU A 27 0.00 -9.77 -8.23
N TYR A 28 1.33 -9.64 -8.23
CA TYR A 28 2.17 -9.64 -9.42
C TYR A 28 3.17 -10.80 -9.35
N PRO A 29 2.86 -11.99 -9.93
CA PRO A 29 3.72 -13.17 -9.81
C PRO A 29 5.08 -13.06 -10.50
N MET A 30 5.22 -12.15 -11.45
CA MET A 30 6.42 -11.98 -12.29
C MET A 30 7.24 -10.75 -11.93
N VAL A 31 7.13 -10.26 -10.69
CA VAL A 31 7.87 -9.11 -10.17
C VAL A 31 8.78 -9.56 -9.04
N PHE A 32 10.10 -9.45 -9.25
CA PHE A 32 11.12 -10.04 -8.37
C PHE A 32 12.08 -9.02 -7.74
N SER A 33 11.94 -7.73 -8.06
CA SER A 33 12.77 -6.68 -7.47
C SER A 33 11.92 -5.56 -6.88
N GLU A 34 12.47 -4.88 -5.88
CA GLU A 34 11.85 -3.74 -5.22
C GLU A 34 11.61 -2.60 -6.22
N GLU A 35 12.55 -2.38 -7.14
CA GLU A 35 12.46 -1.35 -8.18
C GLU A 35 11.28 -1.63 -9.12
N ALA A 36 11.15 -2.88 -9.58
CA ALA A 36 10.07 -3.28 -10.48
C ALA A 36 8.70 -3.21 -9.79
N ALA A 37 8.62 -3.61 -8.51
CA ALA A 37 7.42 -3.45 -7.70
C ALA A 37 7.04 -1.97 -7.55
N ALA A 38 8.04 -1.11 -7.28
CA ALA A 38 7.83 0.31 -7.15
C ALA A 38 7.37 0.96 -8.46
N GLU A 39 7.94 0.56 -9.60
CA GLU A 39 7.52 1.03 -10.93
C GLU A 39 6.07 0.66 -11.24
N LYS A 40 5.68 -0.60 -11.01
CA LYS A 40 4.29 -1.04 -11.19
C LYS A 40 3.34 -0.25 -10.29
N ALA A 41 3.69 -0.06 -9.02
CA ALA A 41 2.88 0.71 -8.09
C ALA A 41 2.76 2.19 -8.48
N ARG A 42 3.84 2.82 -9.00
CA ARG A 42 3.80 4.21 -9.50
C ARG A 42 2.86 4.34 -10.70
N MET A 43 2.92 3.40 -11.63
CA MET A 43 2.00 3.35 -12.77
C MET A 43 0.54 3.27 -12.30
N LEU A 44 0.24 2.44 -11.30
CA LEU A 44 -1.12 2.37 -10.73
C LEU A 44 -1.56 3.70 -10.12
N ILE A 45 -0.68 4.39 -9.40
CA ILE A 45 -0.98 5.72 -8.85
C ILE A 45 -1.29 6.71 -9.98
N GLU A 46 -0.52 6.74 -11.06
CA GLU A 46 -0.75 7.62 -12.21
C GLU A 46 -2.11 7.36 -12.86
N ILE A 47 -2.43 6.09 -13.12
CA ILE A 47 -3.72 5.66 -13.68
C ILE A 47 -4.89 6.09 -12.77
N LEU A 48 -4.71 5.93 -11.46
CA LEU A 48 -5.71 6.34 -10.48
C LEU A 48 -5.78 7.85 -10.27
N SER A 49 -4.76 8.61 -10.66
CA SER A 49 -4.72 10.06 -10.50
C SER A 49 -5.37 10.82 -11.68
N ALA A 50 -5.64 10.13 -12.79
CA ALA A 50 -6.36 10.70 -13.91
C ALA A 50 -7.77 11.19 -13.48
N PRO A 51 -8.30 12.30 -14.05
CA PRO A 51 -9.60 12.84 -13.67
C PRO A 51 -10.74 11.82 -13.81
N TYR A 52 -11.66 11.80 -12.86
CA TYR A 52 -12.87 10.97 -12.87
C TYR A 52 -14.08 11.83 -13.18
N ASP A 53 -14.93 11.36 -14.09
CA ASP A 53 -16.20 12.00 -14.39
C ASP A 53 -17.25 11.55 -13.39
N VAL A 54 -17.78 12.49 -12.60
CA VAL A 54 -18.79 12.23 -11.57
C VAL A 54 -20.00 13.12 -11.87
N GLY A 55 -20.82 12.67 -12.82
CA GLY A 55 -21.90 13.48 -13.38
C GLY A 55 -21.32 14.67 -14.15
N GLU A 56 -21.68 15.89 -13.75
CA GLU A 56 -21.20 17.14 -14.38
C GLU A 56 -19.88 17.65 -13.78
N ARG A 57 -19.31 16.95 -12.78
CA ARG A 57 -18.08 17.35 -12.10
C ARG A 57 -16.93 16.42 -12.43
N THR A 58 -15.72 16.95 -12.37
CA THR A 58 -14.49 16.15 -12.38
C THR A 58 -13.90 16.07 -10.98
N ALA A 59 -13.40 14.89 -10.61
CA ALA A 59 -12.68 14.66 -9.37
C ALA A 59 -11.28 14.10 -9.66
N ARG A 60 -10.31 14.41 -8.81
CA ARG A 60 -9.01 13.72 -8.80
C ARG A 60 -8.87 12.95 -7.51
N LEU A 61 -8.46 11.70 -7.62
CA LEU A 61 -8.17 10.85 -6.47
C LEU A 61 -6.66 10.75 -6.31
N SER A 62 -6.20 10.66 -5.07
CA SER A 62 -4.84 10.24 -4.76
C SER A 62 -4.88 8.80 -4.25
N ALA A 63 -3.90 7.98 -4.64
CA ALA A 63 -3.71 6.65 -4.10
C ALA A 63 -2.37 6.56 -3.37
N SER A 64 -2.32 5.77 -2.30
CA SER A 64 -1.07 5.36 -1.66
C SER A 64 -0.95 3.85 -1.83
N VAL A 65 0.25 3.35 -2.09
CA VAL A 65 0.50 1.93 -2.33
C VAL A 65 1.62 1.46 -1.41
N GLY A 66 1.35 0.38 -0.68
CA GLY A 66 2.34 -0.40 0.04
C GLY A 66 2.59 -1.71 -0.70
N CYS A 67 3.86 -2.06 -0.90
CA CYS A 67 4.26 -3.30 -1.58
C CYS A 67 5.12 -4.15 -0.66
N SER A 68 5.05 -5.47 -0.81
CA SER A 68 6.00 -6.41 -0.25
C SER A 68 6.37 -7.42 -1.32
N LEU A 69 7.63 -7.86 -1.33
CA LEU A 69 8.05 -8.96 -2.18
C LEU A 69 8.10 -10.25 -1.38
N PHE A 70 7.81 -11.35 -2.07
CA PHE A 70 8.04 -12.68 -1.57
C PHE A 70 9.47 -13.10 -1.92
N TYR A 71 10.29 -13.29 -0.90
CA TYR A 71 11.62 -13.85 -1.02
C TYR A 71 11.52 -15.26 -0.44
N SER A 72 11.68 -16.27 -1.30
CA SER A 72 11.52 -17.69 -0.99
C SER A 72 11.98 -18.08 0.43
N GLY A 73 11.22 -18.95 1.11
CA GLY A 73 11.55 -19.43 2.46
C GLY A 73 10.28 -19.64 3.30
N ASP A 74 10.37 -19.33 4.59
CA ASP A 74 9.29 -19.51 5.58
C ASP A 74 8.22 -18.39 5.55
N GLU A 75 8.12 -17.62 4.47
CA GLU A 75 7.14 -16.54 4.36
C GLU A 75 5.74 -17.09 4.06
N THR A 76 4.79 -16.79 4.93
CA THR A 76 3.38 -17.09 4.73
C THR A 76 2.65 -15.92 4.07
N THR A 77 1.46 -16.18 3.53
CA THR A 77 0.58 -15.13 3.01
C THR A 77 0.29 -14.05 4.05
N ASP A 78 0.03 -14.43 5.31
CA ASP A 78 -0.20 -13.49 6.41
C ASP A 78 1.00 -12.57 6.66
N ILE A 79 2.22 -13.11 6.56
CA ILE A 79 3.46 -12.31 6.70
C ILE A 79 3.55 -11.29 5.57
N LEU A 80 3.32 -11.70 4.32
CA LEU A 80 3.37 -10.78 3.17
C LEU A 80 2.32 -9.68 3.28
N LEU A 81 1.08 -10.04 3.64
CA LEU A 81 0.01 -9.05 3.83
C LEU A 81 0.36 -8.04 4.92
N ASN A 82 0.88 -8.50 6.06
CA ASN A 82 1.30 -7.61 7.15
C ASN A 82 2.44 -6.66 6.72
N LYS A 83 3.39 -7.15 5.92
CA LYS A 83 4.46 -6.33 5.33
C LYS A 83 3.91 -5.26 4.39
N ALA A 84 3.01 -5.63 3.48
CA ALA A 84 2.37 -4.71 2.55
C ALA A 84 1.53 -3.65 3.28
N GLU A 85 0.79 -4.04 4.32
CA GLU A 85 0.04 -3.12 5.19
C GLU A 85 0.96 -2.14 5.93
N THR A 86 2.08 -2.62 6.47
CA THR A 86 3.09 -1.78 7.13
C THR A 86 3.64 -0.74 6.15
N ALA A 87 4.00 -1.17 4.93
CA ALA A 87 4.45 -0.26 3.87
C ALA A 87 3.36 0.75 3.49
N LEU A 88 2.10 0.33 3.39
CA LEU A 88 0.97 1.20 3.06
C LEU A 88 0.73 2.25 4.16
N TYR A 89 0.86 1.87 5.43
CA TYR A 89 0.81 2.80 6.55
C TYR A 89 1.89 3.89 6.42
N HIS A 90 3.13 3.50 6.12
CA HIS A 90 4.22 4.46 5.87
C HIS A 90 3.96 5.34 4.66
N ALA A 91 3.39 4.80 3.58
CA ALA A 91 2.99 5.57 2.40
C ALA A 91 1.92 6.62 2.75
N LYS A 92 0.92 6.25 3.57
CA LYS A 92 -0.12 7.19 4.03
C LYS A 92 0.45 8.28 4.95
N ARG A 93 1.40 7.93 5.85
CA ARG A 93 1.99 8.85 6.83
C ARG A 93 3.04 9.80 6.25
N SER A 94 3.83 9.35 5.27
CA SER A 94 4.77 10.23 4.54
C SER A 94 4.05 11.22 3.61
N GLY A 95 2.77 10.95 3.30
CA GLY A 95 1.82 11.79 2.58
C GLY A 95 1.29 11.08 1.33
N ARG A 96 0.02 11.37 0.97
CA ARG A 96 -0.72 10.68 -0.10
C ARG A 96 -0.02 10.74 -1.47
N GLY A 97 -0.33 9.80 -2.37
CA GLY A 97 0.26 9.78 -3.71
C GLY A 97 1.63 9.10 -3.79
N ARG A 98 1.96 8.24 -2.80
CA ARG A 98 3.29 7.62 -2.66
C ARG A 98 3.24 6.11 -2.73
N VAL A 99 4.37 5.56 -3.18
CA VAL A 99 4.70 4.14 -3.13
C VAL A 99 5.73 3.94 -2.04
N VAL A 100 5.51 2.91 -1.21
CA VAL A 100 6.51 2.40 -0.29
C VAL A 100 6.62 0.90 -0.51
N VAL A 101 7.84 0.42 -0.75
CA VAL A 101 8.14 -1.01 -0.77
C VAL A 101 8.68 -1.36 0.60
N TYR A 102 8.12 -2.40 1.21
CA TYR A 102 8.54 -2.87 2.52
C TYR A 102 10.01 -3.27 2.50
N THR A 103 10.78 -2.74 3.44
CA THR A 103 12.10 -3.24 3.78
C THR A 103 12.12 -3.67 5.26
N ARG A 104 13.09 -4.51 5.64
CA ARG A 104 13.20 -4.96 7.03
C ARG A 104 13.48 -3.78 7.99
N GLU A 105 14.18 -2.74 7.55
CA GLU A 105 14.40 -1.53 8.33
C GLU A 105 13.09 -0.76 8.63
N MET A 106 12.11 -0.82 7.71
CA MET A 106 10.79 -0.20 7.94
C MET A 106 10.03 -0.90 9.07
N GLU A 107 10.13 -2.23 9.17
CA GLU A 107 9.52 -3.00 10.26
C GLU A 107 10.01 -2.55 11.63
N GLU A 108 11.32 -2.36 11.75
CA GLU A 108 11.94 -1.90 12.99
C GLU A 108 11.53 -0.46 13.31
N ALA A 109 11.42 0.41 12.30
CA ALA A 109 10.93 1.77 12.46
C ALA A 109 9.46 1.80 12.91
N ALA A 110 8.59 0.98 12.31
CA ALA A 110 7.19 0.85 12.69
C ALA A 110 7.04 0.38 14.14
N LYS A 111 7.78 -0.67 14.54
CA LYS A 111 7.80 -1.18 15.92
C LYS A 111 8.22 -0.11 16.92
N ARG A 112 9.19 0.75 16.57
CA ARG A 112 9.62 1.89 17.41
C ARG A 112 8.49 2.92 17.56
N VAL A 113 7.83 3.32 16.47
CA VAL A 113 6.72 4.29 16.51
C VAL A 113 5.55 3.76 17.32
N THR A 114 5.11 2.52 17.08
CA THR A 114 4.01 1.90 17.83
C THR A 114 4.33 1.81 19.32
N ARG A 115 5.58 1.49 19.70
CA ARG A 115 6.02 1.48 21.09
C ARG A 115 5.92 2.87 21.73
N ILE A 116 6.31 3.92 21.00
CA ILE A 116 6.20 5.31 21.47
C ILE A 116 4.72 5.71 21.59
N GLU A 117 3.87 5.40 20.61
CA GLU A 117 2.43 5.69 20.68
C GLU A 117 1.74 4.98 21.86
N GLN A 118 2.09 3.72 22.11
CA GLN A 118 1.57 2.98 23.27
C GLN A 118 2.06 3.58 24.60
N ALA A 119 3.33 3.99 24.67
CA ALA A 119 3.87 4.66 25.85
C ALA A 119 3.17 6.01 26.11
N LEU A 120 2.96 6.82 25.07
CA LEU A 120 2.23 8.08 25.15
C LEU A 120 0.78 7.88 25.58
N ARG A 121 0.05 6.92 24.98
CA ARG A 121 -1.32 6.60 25.39
C ARG A 121 -1.40 6.16 26.86
N ARG A 122 -0.41 5.39 27.33
CA ARG A 122 -0.33 4.99 28.74
C ARG A 122 -0.07 6.18 29.67
N ALA A 123 0.85 7.08 29.32
CA ALA A 123 1.14 8.28 30.11
C ALA A 123 -0.08 9.19 30.24
N VAL A 124 -0.75 9.49 29.12
CA VAL A 124 -1.98 10.30 29.09
C VAL A 124 -3.13 9.63 29.86
N SER A 125 -3.24 8.30 29.81
CA SER A 125 -4.26 7.56 30.57
C SER A 125 -3.93 7.45 32.06
N ALA A 126 -2.65 7.56 32.43
CA ALA A 126 -2.17 7.50 33.81
C ALA A 126 -2.22 8.87 34.52
N GLY A 127 -2.56 9.95 33.81
CA GLY A 127 -2.74 11.29 34.41
C GLY A 127 -1.45 12.07 34.62
N GLU A 128 -0.39 11.79 33.85
CA GLU A 128 0.74 12.70 33.65
C GLU A 128 0.63 13.42 32.29
#